data_AF-A0A2V7SSP6-F1
#
_entry.id   AF-A0A2V7SSP6-F1
#
_cell.length_a   1.000
_cell.length_b   1.000
_cell.length_c   1.000
_cell.angle_alpha   90.00
_cell.angle_beta   90.00
_cell.angle_gamma   90.00
#
_symmetry.space_group_name_H-M   'P 1'
#
loop_
_entity.id
_entity.type
_entity.pdbx_description
1 polymer ?
#
loop_
_entity_poly.entity_id
_entity_poly.type
_entity_poly.pdbx_seq_one_letter_code
_entity_poly.pdbx_strand_id
1 'polypeptide(L)'
;MSHPRIDVRELGAPNVSGLFGGVLHGAASLAARTPRSPSVPDAAASRSWWSRGLRLVRNAAIAVMVMTLVPVGLVSWQGDTVARILYRSNIVDRAAMVEPVRSLRLPSDPSITPLQAGIALNALQPIRIKVRGFETISPAALPVATWRMVVIAPDLFPTARPDLYVGPSSRSILEASVKGFSSREMEYLRSLATAPVWREFDLVVRAPAVDAIGGQFRIPFAPEARPEQRPLPSFKGSKELAYAAVSRAAYHMALGQRDSAEAVLRSIVSFGFTFIDNGTSGLEELIGTVIVGIGRDALQRFYVIQHDPRAGLSALAPPPRSIASSLDRGTPMSADDVQQRLLANIENPTAPLGVRYQSLQLLSGASCTNVRDLLFGPRAETRQVVERTRHTLARFPSEVALVELLTRPSHPAPDVSSSNPFQALAVSSASVAAVVLQNPRLESCTRILTGGW
;
A
#
# COMPACT_ATOMS: atom_id res chain seq x y z
N MET A 1 20.14 31.94 22.41
CA MET A 1 18.98 32.48 21.66
C MET A 1 17.95 31.39 21.56
N SER A 2 16.88 31.54 22.32
CA SER A 2 15.92 30.49 22.66
C SER A 2 14.63 30.75 21.87
N HIS A 3 14.26 29.84 20.98
CA HIS A 3 12.99 29.90 20.25
C HIS A 3 12.22 28.58 20.40
N PRO A 4 10.88 28.63 20.29
CA PRO A 4 9.98 27.92 21.19
C PRO A 4 9.58 26.53 20.69
N ARG A 5 9.24 25.66 21.65
CA ARG A 5 8.57 24.37 21.42
C ARG A 5 7.17 24.63 20.86
N ILE A 6 6.87 24.03 19.71
CA ILE A 6 5.51 23.91 19.20
C ILE A 6 4.95 22.59 19.73
N ASP A 7 4.01 22.70 20.69
CA ASP A 7 3.17 21.60 21.12
C ASP A 7 2.20 21.22 19.99
N VAL A 8 2.25 19.96 19.57
CA VAL A 8 1.24 19.38 18.68
C VAL A 8 0.17 18.77 19.57
N ARG A 9 -0.84 19.57 19.91
CA ARG A 9 -2.14 19.10 20.39
C ARG A 9 -3.20 19.52 19.37
N GLU A 10 -4.03 18.52 19.04
CA GLU A 10 -5.38 18.66 18.49
C GLU A 10 -5.52 19.17 17.04
N LEU A 11 -5.51 18.21 16.10
CA LEU A 11 -6.27 18.33 14.86
C LEU A 11 -7.48 17.40 14.97
N GLY A 12 -8.64 18.04 15.11
CA GLY A 12 -9.92 17.45 15.41
C GLY A 12 -10.41 16.46 14.36
N ALA A 13 -10.98 15.37 14.86
CA ALA A 13 -11.86 14.48 14.11
C ALA A 13 -13.14 15.24 13.69
N PRO A 14 -13.70 14.97 12.50
CA PRO A 14 -15.03 15.47 12.16
C PRO A 14 -16.06 14.78 13.05
N ASN A 15 -16.64 15.58 13.94
CA ASN A 15 -17.68 15.21 14.87
C ASN A 15 -19.01 15.05 14.10
N VAL A 16 -19.40 13.81 13.79
CA VAL A 16 -20.75 13.48 13.29
C VAL A 16 -21.57 12.98 14.48
N SER A 17 -21.96 13.93 15.33
CA SER A 17 -22.90 13.69 16.44
C SER A 17 -23.92 14.82 16.45
N GLY A 18 -24.99 14.66 15.69
CA GLY A 18 -26.12 15.58 15.69
C GLY A 18 -27.38 14.82 15.30
N LEU A 19 -28.42 14.96 16.12
CA LEU A 19 -29.75 14.33 16.05
C LEU A 19 -29.83 12.98 16.76
N PHE A 20 -30.11 13.01 18.07
CA PHE A 20 -31.24 12.33 18.72
C PHE A 20 -31.27 12.76 20.20
N GLY A 21 -31.82 13.95 20.45
CA GLY A 21 -32.19 14.40 21.79
C GLY A 21 -33.61 13.92 22.10
N GLY A 22 -33.74 12.95 23.01
CA GLY A 22 -35.01 12.46 23.51
C GLY A 22 -34.85 11.93 24.92
N VAL A 23 -34.98 12.84 25.90
CA VAL A 23 -34.93 12.58 27.33
C VAL A 23 -36.18 11.80 27.76
N LEU A 24 -36.03 10.57 28.26
CA LEU A 24 -37.05 9.89 29.06
C LEU A 24 -36.65 10.01 30.53
N HIS A 25 -37.27 10.95 31.24
CA HIS A 25 -37.31 10.97 32.70
C HIS A 25 -38.47 10.09 33.16
N GLY A 26 -38.14 9.10 34.00
CA GLY A 26 -39.11 8.37 34.79
C GLY A 26 -39.65 9.22 35.93
N ALA A 27 -40.94 9.07 36.22
CA ALA A 27 -41.52 9.37 37.52
C ALA A 27 -42.64 8.36 37.78
N ALA A 28 -42.49 7.62 38.88
CA ALA A 28 -43.50 6.75 39.46
C ALA A 28 -44.33 7.53 40.49
N SER A 29 -45.63 7.26 40.57
CA SER A 29 -46.49 7.35 41.77
C SER A 29 -47.92 6.96 41.36
N LEU A 30 -48.43 5.81 41.83
CA LEU A 30 -49.22 5.58 43.05
C LEU A 30 -50.74 5.50 42.77
N ALA A 31 -51.21 4.25 42.74
CA ALA A 31 -52.41 3.71 43.37
C ALA A 31 -53.75 4.47 43.29
N ALA A 32 -54.71 3.81 42.63
CA ALA A 32 -56.06 3.67 43.17
C ALA A 32 -56.57 2.24 42.90
N ARG A 33 -56.94 1.56 43.98
CA ARG A 33 -57.46 0.20 44.07
C ARG A 33 -58.99 0.27 44.02
N THR A 34 -59.63 -0.49 43.16
CA THR A 34 -61.05 -0.86 43.28
C THR A 34 -61.29 -2.29 42.78
N PRO A 35 -62.34 -2.97 43.29
CA PRO A 35 -62.25 -4.38 43.68
C PRO A 35 -62.58 -5.38 42.58
N ARG A 36 -62.01 -6.59 42.77
CA ARG A 36 -62.33 -7.83 42.04
C ARG A 36 -63.82 -8.16 42.11
N SER A 37 -64.39 -8.51 40.96
CA SER A 37 -65.57 -9.38 40.84
C SER A 37 -65.14 -10.75 40.31
N PRO A 38 -65.90 -11.84 40.62
CA PRO A 38 -65.40 -13.20 40.55
C PRO A 38 -65.45 -13.82 39.14
N SER A 39 -64.43 -14.65 38.90
CA SER A 39 -64.28 -15.75 37.94
C SER A 39 -65.40 -16.05 36.94
N VAL A 40 -65.05 -15.94 35.66
CA VAL A 40 -65.50 -16.86 34.61
C VAL A 40 -64.26 -17.63 34.12
N PRO A 41 -64.20 -18.96 34.20
CA PRO A 41 -63.09 -19.74 33.64
C PRO A 41 -63.29 -19.87 32.14
N ASP A 42 -62.82 -18.89 31.37
CA ASP A 42 -62.85 -18.99 29.91
C ASP A 42 -61.77 -19.94 29.41
N ALA A 43 -62.25 -21.05 28.85
CA ALA A 43 -61.54 -22.04 28.08
C ALA A 43 -60.94 -21.45 26.79
N ALA A 44 -59.93 -20.59 26.91
CA ALA A 44 -59.23 -19.95 25.79
C ALA A 44 -57.69 -20.04 25.89
N ALA A 45 -57.15 -20.94 26.72
CA ALA A 45 -55.71 -21.08 26.89
C ALA A 45 -55.00 -21.76 25.70
N SER A 46 -55.70 -22.58 24.90
CA SER A 46 -55.08 -23.34 23.80
C SER A 46 -54.93 -22.57 22.48
N ARG A 47 -55.74 -21.52 22.23
CA ARG A 47 -55.60 -20.65 21.03
C ARG A 47 -54.51 -19.59 21.18
N SER A 48 -54.02 -19.33 22.39
CA SER A 48 -53.06 -18.25 22.63
C SER A 48 -51.61 -18.62 22.27
N TRP A 49 -51.23 -19.90 22.34
CA TRP A 49 -49.86 -20.32 22.04
C TRP A 49 -49.55 -20.30 20.54
N TRP A 50 -50.51 -20.75 19.72
CA TRP A 50 -50.42 -20.66 18.26
C TRP A 50 -50.35 -19.22 17.74
N SER A 51 -51.19 -18.32 18.27
CA SER A 51 -51.14 -16.90 17.88
C SER A 51 -49.88 -16.16 18.37
N ARG A 52 -49.27 -16.61 19.48
CA ARG A 52 -47.96 -16.11 19.93
C ARG A 52 -46.83 -16.68 19.07
N GLY A 53 -46.86 -17.97 18.75
CA GLY A 53 -45.92 -18.63 17.85
C GLY A 53 -45.91 -18.00 16.46
N LEU A 54 -47.10 -17.78 15.87
CA LEU A 54 -47.22 -17.14 14.56
C LEU A 54 -46.71 -15.69 14.57
N ARG A 55 -46.95 -14.94 15.65
CA ARG A 55 -46.41 -13.58 15.82
C ARG A 55 -44.89 -13.59 15.94
N LEU A 56 -44.33 -14.57 16.66
CA LEU A 56 -42.89 -14.70 16.83
C LEU A 56 -42.20 -15.05 15.51
N VAL A 57 -42.76 -15.97 14.73
CA VAL A 57 -42.29 -16.31 13.38
C VAL A 57 -42.40 -15.10 12.44
N ARG A 58 -43.54 -14.40 12.43
CA ARG A 58 -43.71 -13.19 11.61
C ARG A 58 -42.69 -12.11 11.96
N ASN A 59 -42.48 -11.85 13.25
CA ASN A 59 -41.53 -10.84 13.70
C ASN A 59 -40.09 -11.25 13.38
N ALA A 60 -39.75 -12.54 13.49
CA ALA A 60 -38.45 -13.07 13.06
C ALA A 60 -38.25 -12.91 11.55
N ALA A 61 -39.27 -13.21 10.73
CA ALA A 61 -39.20 -13.03 9.29
C ALA A 61 -39.03 -11.55 8.89
N ILE A 62 -39.74 -10.63 9.55
CA ILE A 62 -39.56 -9.18 9.35
C ILE A 62 -38.15 -8.76 9.77
N ALA A 63 -37.66 -9.23 10.92
CA ALA A 63 -36.31 -8.91 11.38
C ALA A 63 -35.23 -9.39 10.39
N VAL A 64 -35.36 -10.61 9.87
CA VAL A 64 -34.46 -11.14 8.84
C VAL A 64 -34.52 -10.31 7.56
N MET A 65 -35.73 -9.96 7.10
CA MET A 65 -35.90 -9.10 5.92
C MET A 65 -35.21 -7.74 6.12
N VAL A 66 -35.41 -7.09 7.25
CA VAL A 66 -34.75 -5.80 7.57
C VAL A 66 -33.23 -5.97 7.62
N MET A 67 -32.72 -7.03 8.26
CA MET A 67 -31.28 -7.32 8.33
C MET A 67 -30.67 -7.54 6.94
N THR A 68 -31.39 -8.15 6.00
CA THR A 68 -30.91 -8.32 4.61
C THR A 68 -30.85 -7.02 3.82
N LEU A 69 -31.63 -6.00 4.18
CA LEU A 69 -31.59 -4.68 3.53
C LEU A 69 -30.42 -3.80 4.02
N VAL A 70 -29.88 -4.07 5.21
CA VAL A 70 -28.79 -3.25 5.80
C VAL A 70 -27.54 -3.22 4.90
N PRO A 71 -26.97 -4.36 4.45
CA PRO A 71 -25.81 -4.35 3.55
C PRO A 71 -26.09 -3.63 2.22
N VAL A 72 -27.29 -3.83 1.66
CA VAL A 72 -27.70 -3.19 0.39
C VAL A 72 -27.78 -1.68 0.55
N GLY A 73 -28.47 -1.21 1.59
CA GLY A 73 -28.58 0.22 1.90
C GLY A 73 -27.22 0.86 2.19
N LEU A 74 -26.31 0.14 2.86
CA LEU A 74 -24.96 0.61 3.13
C LEU A 74 -24.15 0.80 1.84
N VAL A 75 -24.20 -0.17 0.91
CA VAL A 75 -23.56 -0.04 -0.41
C VAL A 75 -24.17 1.11 -1.21
N SER A 76 -25.51 1.21 -1.25
CA SER A 76 -26.18 2.30 -1.97
C SER A 76 -25.80 3.68 -1.43
N TRP A 77 -25.58 3.81 -0.12
CA TRP A 77 -25.23 5.08 0.51
C TRP A 77 -23.74 5.42 0.44
N GLN A 78 -22.86 4.42 0.63
CA GLN A 78 -21.41 4.65 0.78
C GLN A 78 -20.56 4.16 -0.40
N GLY A 79 -21.12 3.38 -1.32
CA GLY A 79 -20.40 2.71 -2.41
C GLY A 79 -19.51 3.67 -3.19
N ASP A 80 -20.06 4.76 -3.72
CA ASP A 80 -19.29 5.76 -4.48
C ASP A 80 -18.21 6.46 -3.64
N THR A 81 -18.45 6.65 -2.35
CA THR A 81 -17.46 7.27 -1.45
C THR A 81 -16.30 6.33 -1.19
N VAL A 82 -16.57 5.06 -0.89
CA VAL A 82 -15.53 4.04 -0.69
C VAL A 82 -14.78 3.76 -1.99
N ALA A 83 -15.47 3.66 -3.13
CA ALA A 83 -14.84 3.45 -4.44
C ALA A 83 -13.83 4.57 -4.77
N ARG A 84 -14.19 5.82 -4.49
CA ARG A 84 -13.28 6.97 -4.65
C ARG A 84 -12.08 6.91 -3.71
N ILE A 85 -12.28 6.52 -2.45
CA ILE A 85 -11.17 6.37 -1.48
C ILE A 85 -10.20 5.29 -1.97
N LEU A 86 -10.72 4.17 -2.45
CA LEU A 86 -9.93 3.05 -2.98
C LEU A 86 -9.14 3.43 -4.24
N TYR A 87 -9.71 4.26 -5.13
CA TYR A 87 -9.10 4.61 -6.41
C TYR A 87 -8.05 5.74 -6.33
N ARG A 88 -7.99 6.54 -5.26
CA ARG A 88 -7.10 7.71 -5.16
C ARG A 88 -5.62 7.35 -5.39
N SER A 89 -5.13 7.54 -6.61
CA SER A 89 -3.76 7.25 -7.02
C SER A 89 -3.32 8.24 -8.10
N ASN A 90 -2.16 8.87 -7.90
CA ASN A 90 -1.43 9.65 -8.90
C ASN A 90 -0.15 8.92 -9.35
N ILE A 91 -0.16 7.59 -9.24
CA ILE A 91 1.02 6.77 -9.48
C ILE A 91 1.49 6.90 -10.93
N VAL A 92 0.56 6.85 -11.91
CA VAL A 92 0.86 7.00 -13.34
C VAL A 92 1.57 8.34 -13.62
N ASP A 93 1.01 9.44 -13.12
CA ASP A 93 1.60 10.78 -13.29
C ASP A 93 3.02 10.84 -12.71
N ARG A 94 3.23 10.22 -11.55
CA ARG A 94 4.53 10.18 -10.88
C ARG A 94 5.55 9.34 -11.61
N ALA A 95 5.16 8.18 -12.15
CA ALA A 95 6.05 7.37 -12.97
C ALA A 95 6.44 8.09 -14.28
N ALA A 96 5.49 8.78 -14.91
CA ALA A 96 5.77 9.58 -16.11
C ALA A 96 6.81 10.70 -15.86
N MET A 97 6.89 11.26 -14.65
CA MET A 97 7.88 12.30 -14.32
C MET A 97 9.33 11.80 -14.34
N VAL A 98 9.55 10.53 -14.07
CA VAL A 98 10.91 9.95 -13.98
C VAL A 98 11.32 9.25 -15.27
N GLU A 99 10.39 9.03 -16.18
CA GLU A 99 10.64 8.38 -17.47
C GLU A 99 11.77 9.00 -18.30
N PRO A 100 11.93 10.34 -18.39
CA PRO A 100 13.07 10.95 -19.09
C PRO A 100 14.44 10.49 -18.55
N VAL A 101 14.53 10.16 -17.26
CA VAL A 101 15.75 9.70 -16.58
C VAL A 101 16.11 8.25 -16.96
N ARG A 102 15.20 7.49 -17.60
CA ARG A 102 15.41 6.08 -17.96
C ARG A 102 16.67 5.86 -18.80
N SER A 103 17.00 6.80 -19.68
CA SER A 103 18.20 6.77 -20.51
C SER A 103 19.52 6.77 -19.71
N LEU A 104 19.48 7.18 -18.44
CA LEU A 104 20.65 7.25 -17.56
C LEU A 104 20.88 5.96 -16.76
N ARG A 105 20.06 4.94 -16.95
CA ARG A 105 20.27 3.62 -16.33
C ARG A 105 21.61 3.01 -16.73
N LEU A 106 22.11 2.12 -15.89
CA LEU A 106 23.24 1.25 -16.21
C LEU A 106 22.79 0.19 -17.23
N PRO A 107 23.72 -0.29 -18.08
CA PRO A 107 23.44 -1.43 -18.95
C PRO A 107 23.10 -2.66 -18.10
N SER A 108 22.14 -3.44 -18.58
CA SER A 108 21.80 -4.71 -17.95
C SER A 108 22.82 -5.79 -18.29
N ASP A 109 23.04 -6.70 -17.35
CA ASP A 109 23.86 -7.90 -17.49
C ASP A 109 22.94 -9.10 -17.72
N PRO A 110 22.90 -9.67 -18.94
CA PRO A 110 21.99 -10.76 -19.29
C PRO A 110 22.30 -12.08 -18.57
N SER A 111 23.46 -12.20 -17.92
CA SER A 111 23.82 -13.39 -17.13
C SER A 111 23.09 -13.45 -15.78
N ILE A 112 22.56 -12.33 -15.30
CA ILE A 112 21.82 -12.26 -14.03
C ILE A 112 20.38 -12.70 -14.27
N THR A 113 20.00 -13.83 -13.69
CA THR A 113 18.63 -14.34 -13.83
C THR A 113 17.63 -13.50 -13.02
N PRO A 114 16.35 -13.40 -13.45
CA PRO A 114 15.34 -12.66 -12.69
C PRO A 114 15.15 -13.13 -11.25
N LEU A 115 15.24 -14.45 -11.03
CA LEU A 115 15.14 -15.03 -9.68
C LEU A 115 16.35 -14.69 -8.82
N GLN A 116 17.56 -14.73 -9.37
CA GLN A 116 18.78 -14.32 -8.65
C GLN A 116 18.68 -12.86 -8.21
N ALA A 117 18.21 -11.97 -9.10
CA ALA A 117 17.98 -10.58 -8.77
C ALA A 117 16.86 -10.41 -7.72
N GLY A 118 15.80 -11.22 -7.80
CA GLY A 118 14.71 -11.24 -6.81
C GLY A 118 15.20 -11.63 -5.40
N ILE A 119 16.05 -12.66 -5.31
CA ILE A 119 16.67 -13.10 -4.05
C ILE A 119 17.59 -12.00 -3.50
N ALA A 120 18.42 -11.39 -4.36
CA ALA A 120 19.29 -10.27 -3.97
C ALA A 120 18.46 -9.07 -3.47
N LEU A 121 17.35 -8.74 -4.13
CA LEU A 121 16.43 -7.69 -3.70
C LEU A 121 15.80 -8.02 -2.33
N ASN A 122 15.37 -9.27 -2.11
CA ASN A 122 14.86 -9.71 -0.81
C ASN A 122 15.93 -9.63 0.29
N ALA A 123 17.21 -9.89 -0.02
CA ALA A 123 18.31 -9.72 0.92
C ALA A 123 18.52 -8.26 1.35
N LEU A 124 18.28 -7.30 0.45
CA LEU A 124 18.36 -5.86 0.75
C LEU A 124 17.16 -5.33 1.56
N GLN A 125 15.98 -5.92 1.35
CA GLN A 125 14.73 -5.48 2.00
C GLN A 125 13.88 -6.69 2.46
N PRO A 126 14.35 -7.44 3.47
CA PRO A 126 13.68 -8.67 3.89
C PRO A 126 12.32 -8.39 4.54
N ILE A 127 11.35 -9.26 4.24
CA ILE A 127 10.08 -9.29 4.95
C ILE A 127 10.29 -9.99 6.30
N ARG A 128 10.19 -9.21 7.39
CA ARG A 128 10.43 -9.71 8.76
C ARG A 128 9.16 -10.11 9.51
N ILE A 129 7.99 -9.77 8.98
CA ILE A 129 6.70 -10.03 9.61
C ILE A 129 6.22 -11.38 9.13
N LYS A 130 5.84 -12.26 10.06
CA LYS A 130 5.17 -13.52 9.75
C LYS A 130 3.68 -13.26 9.61
N VAL A 131 3.12 -13.61 8.45
CA VAL A 131 1.69 -13.53 8.19
C VAL A 131 1.19 -14.90 7.79
N ARG A 132 0.04 -15.29 8.35
CA ARG A 132 -0.58 -16.57 8.06
C ARG A 132 -0.82 -16.73 6.55
N GLY A 133 -0.47 -17.89 6.02
CA GLY A 133 -0.58 -18.22 4.60
C GLY A 133 0.55 -17.67 3.70
N PHE A 134 1.46 -16.86 4.25
CA PHE A 134 2.62 -16.34 3.52
C PHE A 134 3.92 -16.90 4.10
N GLU A 135 4.50 -17.90 3.44
CA GLU A 135 5.84 -18.39 3.78
C GLU A 135 6.88 -17.54 3.05
N THR A 136 7.63 -16.73 3.79
CA THR A 136 8.68 -15.87 3.22
C THR A 136 10.01 -16.62 3.09
N ILE A 137 10.73 -16.34 2.02
CA ILE A 137 12.11 -16.80 1.85
C ILE A 137 12.99 -15.94 2.75
N SER A 138 13.63 -16.56 3.74
CA SER A 138 14.63 -15.90 4.56
C SER A 138 16.00 -15.98 3.87
N PRO A 139 16.66 -14.85 3.56
CA PRO A 139 18.02 -14.87 3.05
C PRO A 139 18.96 -15.60 4.01
N ALA A 140 19.83 -16.47 3.50
CA ALA A 140 20.76 -17.24 4.32
C ALA A 140 21.71 -16.34 5.13
N ALA A 141 22.12 -15.21 4.55
CA ALA A 141 22.86 -14.16 5.22
C ALA A 141 22.35 -12.79 4.74
N LEU A 142 22.16 -11.86 5.69
CA LEU A 142 21.86 -10.48 5.33
C LEU A 142 23.17 -9.76 4.97
N PRO A 143 23.20 -9.02 3.85
CA PRO A 143 24.37 -8.26 3.48
C PRO A 143 24.72 -7.20 4.53
N VAL A 144 26.01 -7.11 4.87
CA VAL A 144 26.49 -6.18 5.89
C VAL A 144 26.60 -4.77 5.30
N ALA A 145 25.84 -3.84 5.88
CA ALA A 145 25.97 -2.41 5.67
C ALA A 145 26.82 -1.82 6.80
N THR A 146 28.15 -1.84 6.62
CA THR A 146 29.16 -1.49 7.63
C THR A 146 28.93 -0.12 8.27
N TRP A 147 28.47 0.87 7.50
CA TRP A 147 28.19 2.22 7.99
C TRP A 147 27.10 2.26 9.06
N ARG A 148 26.18 1.29 9.12
CA ARG A 148 25.13 1.23 10.15
C ARG A 148 25.69 0.91 11.54
N MET A 149 26.90 0.36 11.62
CA MET A 149 27.58 0.07 12.87
C MET A 149 28.41 1.25 13.39
N VAL A 150 28.55 2.32 12.59
CA VAL A 150 29.38 3.48 12.92
C VAL A 150 28.49 4.61 13.42
N VAL A 151 28.70 5.03 14.68
CA VAL A 151 28.04 6.23 15.21
C VAL A 151 28.76 7.46 14.64
N ILE A 152 28.03 8.26 13.88
CA ILE A 152 28.57 9.46 13.26
C ILE A 152 28.62 10.59 14.28
N ALA A 153 29.79 10.83 14.85
CA ALA A 153 30.03 11.89 15.85
C ALA A 153 29.62 13.28 15.32
N PRO A 154 29.03 14.18 16.15
CA PRO A 154 28.41 15.43 15.67
C PRO A 154 29.31 16.34 14.83
N ASP A 155 30.63 16.28 15.06
CA ASP A 155 31.68 17.01 14.35
C ASP A 155 31.97 16.48 12.94
N LEU A 156 31.56 15.26 12.60
CA LEU A 156 31.79 14.64 11.29
C LEU A 156 30.76 15.16 10.26
N PHE A 157 31.22 15.49 9.05
CA PHE A 157 30.43 16.04 7.94
C PHE A 157 29.69 17.35 8.27
N PRO A 158 30.34 18.37 8.85
CA PRO A 158 29.64 19.58 9.34
C PRO A 158 28.89 20.34 8.23
N THR A 159 29.35 20.23 6.99
CA THR A 159 28.74 20.85 5.80
C THR A 159 27.70 19.96 5.11
N ALA A 160 27.58 18.71 5.56
CA ALA A 160 26.70 17.70 4.97
C ALA A 160 25.93 16.90 6.02
N ARG A 161 25.49 17.55 7.10
CA ARG A 161 24.53 16.96 8.05
C ARG A 161 23.09 17.15 7.58
N PRO A 162 22.27 16.08 7.56
CA PRO A 162 20.84 16.19 7.31
C PRO A 162 20.07 16.38 8.63
N ASP A 163 18.86 16.93 8.55
CA ASP A 163 18.00 17.14 9.72
C ASP A 163 17.25 15.85 10.16
N LEU A 164 17.07 14.87 9.26
CA LEU A 164 16.14 13.74 9.44
C LEU A 164 16.73 12.34 9.14
N TYR A 165 18.03 12.23 8.81
CA TYR A 165 18.68 10.98 8.41
C TYR A 165 19.97 10.73 9.21
N VAL A 166 20.22 9.48 9.63
CA VAL A 166 21.43 9.09 10.35
C VAL A 166 22.52 8.74 9.33
N GLY A 167 23.07 9.76 8.67
CA GLY A 167 24.09 9.65 7.63
C GLY A 167 24.44 11.01 7.03
N PRO A 168 25.39 11.09 6.09
CA PRO A 168 25.62 12.33 5.34
C PRO A 168 24.41 12.71 4.48
N SER A 169 24.17 14.00 4.34
CA SER A 169 23.12 14.56 3.51
C SER A 169 23.42 14.27 2.04
N SER A 170 22.54 13.50 1.38
CA SER A 170 22.65 13.23 -0.05
C SER A 170 22.55 14.50 -0.90
N ARG A 171 22.04 15.60 -0.34
CA ARG A 171 21.94 16.88 -1.05
C ARG A 171 23.26 17.63 -1.10
N SER A 172 24.13 17.50 -0.10
CA SER A 172 25.32 18.35 0.03
C SER A 172 26.66 17.61 0.10
N ILE A 173 26.64 16.28 0.18
CA ILE A 173 27.86 15.47 0.29
C ILE A 173 28.75 15.53 -0.97
N LEU A 174 28.17 15.77 -2.14
CA LEU A 174 28.94 15.89 -3.39
C LEU A 174 29.73 17.21 -3.43
N GLU A 175 29.18 18.31 -2.93
CA GLU A 175 29.92 19.58 -2.84
C GLU A 175 30.95 19.55 -1.72
N ALA A 176 30.68 18.80 -0.65
CA ALA A 176 31.66 18.56 0.39
C ALA A 176 32.89 17.82 -0.16
N SER A 177 32.74 16.95 -1.17
CA SER A 177 33.89 16.28 -1.78
C SER A 177 34.84 17.24 -2.52
N VAL A 178 34.31 18.35 -3.07
CA VAL A 178 35.12 19.40 -3.72
C VAL A 178 35.95 20.18 -2.70
N LYS A 179 35.37 20.41 -1.50
CA LYS A 179 36.06 21.09 -0.39
C LYS A 179 37.12 20.22 0.28
N GLY A 180 37.07 18.91 0.03
CA GLY A 180 37.92 17.92 0.68
C GLY A 180 37.29 17.39 1.97
N PHE A 181 37.56 16.12 2.23
CA PHE A 181 37.16 15.43 3.45
C PHE A 181 38.35 15.28 4.38
N SER A 182 38.12 15.38 5.68
CA SER A 182 39.08 14.98 6.71
C SER A 182 39.38 13.48 6.65
N SER A 183 40.49 13.05 7.28
CA SER A 183 40.85 11.63 7.33
C SER A 183 39.78 10.75 7.99
N ARG A 184 39.08 11.26 9.03
CA ARG A 184 37.98 10.55 9.69
C ARG A 184 36.76 10.41 8.79
N GLU A 185 36.44 11.45 8.02
CA GLU A 185 35.35 11.41 7.03
C GLU A 185 35.68 10.44 5.90
N MET A 186 36.92 10.47 5.40
CA MET A 186 37.38 9.53 4.37
C MET A 186 37.37 8.08 4.85
N GLU A 187 37.70 7.81 6.11
CA GLU A 187 37.62 6.45 6.67
C GLU A 187 36.17 5.96 6.74
N TYR A 188 35.25 6.81 7.21
CA TYR A 188 33.82 6.50 7.18
C TYR A 188 33.34 6.21 5.75
N LEU A 189 33.67 7.08 4.80
CA LEU A 189 33.27 6.95 3.40
C LEU A 189 33.89 5.70 2.74
N ARG A 190 35.13 5.36 3.06
CA ARG A 190 35.78 4.13 2.60
C ARG A 190 35.04 2.90 3.14
N SER A 191 34.74 2.87 4.44
CA SER A 191 34.01 1.76 5.06
C SER A 191 32.64 1.56 4.41
N LEU A 192 31.96 2.66 4.06
CA LEU A 192 30.69 2.66 3.34
C LEU A 192 30.87 2.17 1.92
N ALA A 193 31.82 2.73 1.16
CA ALA A 193 32.00 2.45 -0.27
C ALA A 193 32.43 1.01 -0.57
N THR A 194 33.07 0.35 0.40
CA THR A 194 33.56 -1.03 0.30
C THR A 194 32.65 -2.05 1.01
N ALA A 195 31.49 -1.63 1.49
CA ALA A 195 30.57 -2.50 2.22
C ALA A 195 30.07 -3.69 1.36
N PRO A 196 30.01 -4.91 1.90
CA PRO A 196 29.55 -6.10 1.16
C PRO A 196 28.15 -6.00 0.56
N VAL A 197 27.28 -5.15 1.12
CA VAL A 197 25.92 -4.92 0.62
C VAL A 197 25.85 -4.43 -0.82
N TRP A 198 26.91 -3.78 -1.32
CA TRP A 198 26.95 -3.35 -2.70
C TRP A 198 26.94 -4.50 -3.70
N ARG A 199 27.36 -5.71 -3.31
CA ARG A 199 27.28 -6.88 -4.20
C ARG A 199 25.83 -7.24 -4.55
N GLU A 200 24.96 -7.29 -3.55
CA GLU A 200 23.54 -7.60 -3.77
C GLU A 200 22.85 -6.43 -4.48
N PHE A 201 23.23 -5.19 -4.16
CA PHE A 201 22.76 -4.01 -4.88
C PHE A 201 23.14 -4.07 -6.37
N ASP A 202 24.40 -4.39 -6.69
CA ASP A 202 24.92 -4.45 -8.05
C ASP A 202 24.30 -5.59 -8.87
N LEU A 203 23.85 -6.68 -8.21
CA LEU A 203 23.06 -7.73 -8.86
C LEU A 203 21.68 -7.22 -9.26
N VAL A 204 21.01 -6.48 -8.38
CA VAL A 204 19.66 -5.95 -8.63
C VAL A 204 19.66 -4.90 -9.74
N VAL A 205 20.57 -3.93 -9.68
CA VAL A 205 20.57 -2.77 -10.60
C VAL A 205 21.02 -3.12 -12.02
N ARG A 206 21.76 -4.23 -12.19
CA ARG A 206 22.19 -4.73 -13.49
C ARG A 206 21.28 -5.82 -14.04
N ALA A 207 20.33 -6.34 -13.28
CA ALA A 207 19.43 -7.36 -13.80
C ALA A 207 18.51 -6.79 -14.90
N PRO A 208 18.26 -7.54 -16.00
CA PRO A 208 17.31 -7.12 -17.03
C PRO A 208 15.86 -7.13 -16.54
N ALA A 209 15.53 -8.05 -15.63
CA ALA A 209 14.24 -8.14 -14.95
C ALA A 209 14.43 -8.71 -13.54
N VAL A 210 13.45 -8.50 -12.66
CA VAL A 210 13.52 -8.95 -11.26
C VAL A 210 12.25 -9.68 -10.88
N ASP A 211 12.37 -10.95 -10.52
CA ASP A 211 11.26 -11.74 -9.95
C ASP A 211 11.13 -11.43 -8.45
N ALA A 212 10.55 -10.28 -8.14
CA ALA A 212 10.42 -9.80 -6.75
C ALA A 212 9.58 -10.77 -5.90
N ILE A 213 8.51 -11.35 -6.46
CA ILE A 213 7.64 -12.28 -5.73
C ILE A 213 8.35 -13.61 -5.48
N GLY A 214 8.98 -14.19 -6.51
CA GLY A 214 9.70 -15.46 -6.41
C GLY A 214 10.94 -15.37 -5.52
N GLY A 215 11.53 -14.18 -5.39
CA GLY A 215 12.62 -13.92 -4.44
C GLY A 215 12.16 -13.74 -2.98
N GLN A 216 10.90 -13.37 -2.74
CA GLN A 216 10.37 -13.03 -1.42
C GLN A 216 9.54 -14.14 -0.78
N PHE A 217 8.82 -14.94 -1.57
CA PHE A 217 7.84 -15.90 -1.09
C PHE A 217 8.09 -17.31 -1.63
N ARG A 218 7.79 -18.31 -0.81
CA ARG A 218 7.60 -19.66 -1.32
C ARG A 218 6.22 -19.75 -1.96
N ILE A 219 6.20 -20.28 -3.18
CA ILE A 219 5.02 -20.40 -4.02
C ILE A 219 4.70 -21.88 -4.27
N PRO A 220 3.42 -22.26 -4.44
CA PRO A 220 2.23 -21.39 -4.43
C PRO A 220 1.87 -20.87 -3.03
N PHE A 221 1.12 -19.76 -2.96
CA PHE A 221 0.61 -19.25 -1.69
C PHE A 221 -0.37 -20.24 -1.05
N ALA A 222 -0.33 -20.36 0.27
CA ALA A 222 -1.20 -21.27 1.00
C ALA A 222 -2.70 -20.93 0.76
N PRO A 223 -3.62 -21.91 0.89
CA PRO A 223 -5.06 -21.69 0.68
C PRO A 223 -5.65 -20.57 1.55
N GLU A 224 -5.14 -20.41 2.78
CA GLU A 224 -5.58 -19.40 3.72
C GLU A 224 -4.95 -18.01 3.49
N ALA A 225 -4.01 -17.87 2.54
CA ALA A 225 -3.39 -16.60 2.21
C ALA A 225 -4.41 -15.64 1.59
N ARG A 226 -4.34 -14.37 2.02
CA ARG A 226 -5.29 -13.34 1.62
C ARG A 226 -4.61 -12.13 0.98
N PRO A 227 -5.13 -11.60 -0.14
CA PRO A 227 -4.56 -10.44 -0.83
C PRO A 227 -4.24 -9.26 0.08
N GLU A 228 -5.19 -8.88 0.93
CA GLU A 228 -5.10 -7.74 1.84
C GLU A 228 -4.08 -7.93 2.96
N GLN A 229 -3.72 -9.18 3.26
CA GLN A 229 -2.74 -9.51 4.30
C GLN A 229 -1.33 -9.71 3.74
N ARG A 230 -1.13 -9.60 2.42
CA ARG A 230 0.19 -9.81 1.81
C ARG A 230 1.21 -8.87 2.49
N PRO A 231 2.24 -9.42 3.18
CA PRO A 231 3.23 -8.58 3.82
C PRO A 231 4.08 -7.89 2.77
N LEU A 232 4.32 -6.58 2.95
CA LEU A 232 5.22 -5.81 2.10
C LEU A 232 6.56 -5.60 2.81
N PRO A 233 7.68 -5.53 2.06
CA PRO A 233 8.97 -5.23 2.65
C PRO A 233 9.04 -3.79 3.19
N SER A 234 9.96 -3.55 4.12
CA SER A 234 10.20 -2.18 4.59
C SER A 234 11.08 -1.40 3.62
N PHE A 235 10.51 -0.36 3.01
CA PHE A 235 11.24 0.49 2.06
C PHE A 235 12.20 1.50 2.70
N LYS A 236 12.26 1.56 4.05
CA LYS A 236 13.23 2.41 4.76
C LYS A 236 14.65 2.08 4.34
N GLY A 237 14.97 0.79 4.20
CA GLY A 237 16.29 0.30 3.77
C GLY A 237 16.61 0.70 2.33
N SER A 238 15.65 0.61 1.42
CA SER A 238 15.85 0.96 -0.01
C SER A 238 16.16 2.45 -0.19
N LYS A 239 15.46 3.33 0.54
CA LYS A 239 15.75 4.77 0.54
C LYS A 239 17.10 5.10 1.18
N GLU A 240 17.44 4.44 2.30
CA GLU A 240 18.75 4.58 2.92
C GLU A 240 19.89 4.18 1.98
N LEU A 241 19.75 3.06 1.25
CA LEU A 241 20.74 2.61 0.26
C LEU A 241 20.96 3.66 -0.83
N ALA A 242 19.89 4.31 -1.31
CA ALA A 242 20.01 5.41 -2.27
C ALA A 242 20.83 6.58 -1.69
N TYR A 243 20.59 7.00 -0.44
CA TYR A 243 21.38 8.05 0.21
C TYR A 243 22.84 7.62 0.45
N ALA A 244 23.06 6.38 0.87
CA ALA A 244 24.39 5.82 1.04
C ALA A 244 25.14 5.77 -0.30
N ALA A 245 24.47 5.42 -1.41
CA ALA A 245 25.08 5.40 -2.73
C ALA A 245 25.55 6.79 -3.19
N VAL A 246 24.83 7.87 -2.85
CA VAL A 246 25.33 9.24 -3.10
C VAL A 246 26.61 9.52 -2.31
N SER A 247 26.69 9.03 -1.06
CA SER A 247 27.94 9.12 -0.26
C SER A 247 29.07 8.26 -0.85
N ARG A 248 28.75 7.07 -1.39
CA ARG A 248 29.70 6.24 -2.14
C ARG A 248 30.22 6.95 -3.39
N ALA A 249 29.37 7.69 -4.11
CA ALA A 249 29.81 8.51 -5.23
C ALA A 249 30.74 9.65 -4.77
N ALA A 250 30.41 10.33 -3.66
CA ALA A 250 31.27 11.38 -3.08
C ALA A 250 32.67 10.85 -2.70
N TYR A 251 32.76 9.62 -2.20
CA TYR A 251 34.03 8.94 -1.97
C TYR A 251 34.87 8.82 -3.25
N HIS A 252 34.27 8.30 -4.33
CA HIS A 252 34.95 8.18 -5.62
C HIS A 252 35.32 9.56 -6.19
N MET A 253 34.47 10.58 -6.03
CA MET A 253 34.80 11.96 -6.40
C MET A 253 36.01 12.50 -5.65
N ALA A 254 36.09 12.29 -4.33
CA ALA A 254 37.22 12.72 -3.51
C ALA A 254 38.54 12.05 -3.89
N LEU A 255 38.48 10.85 -4.50
CA LEU A 255 39.64 10.14 -5.05
C LEU A 255 39.96 10.51 -6.51
N GLY A 256 39.22 11.45 -7.12
CA GLY A 256 39.37 11.80 -8.53
C GLY A 256 38.82 10.75 -9.51
N GLN A 257 38.07 9.75 -9.03
CA GLN A 257 37.52 8.64 -9.83
C GLN A 257 36.17 9.02 -10.42
N ARG A 258 36.17 9.94 -11.39
CA ARG A 258 34.96 10.51 -12.01
C ARG A 258 34.00 9.44 -12.55
N ASP A 259 34.49 8.50 -13.36
CA ASP A 259 33.64 7.50 -14.01
C ASP A 259 32.99 6.55 -13.00
N SER A 260 33.72 6.20 -11.94
CA SER A 260 33.19 5.38 -10.84
C SER A 260 32.10 6.14 -10.07
N ALA A 261 32.28 7.43 -9.81
CA ALA A 261 31.26 8.26 -9.18
C ALA A 261 29.99 8.34 -10.04
N GLU A 262 30.13 8.61 -11.34
CA GLU A 262 29.00 8.67 -12.27
C GLU A 262 28.27 7.32 -12.35
N ALA A 263 29.00 6.21 -12.46
CA ALA A 263 28.43 4.87 -12.48
C ALA A 263 27.62 4.57 -11.21
N VAL A 264 28.13 4.93 -10.03
CA VAL A 264 27.39 4.79 -8.76
C VAL A 264 26.12 5.63 -8.77
N LEU A 265 26.16 6.87 -9.26
CA LEU A 265 24.95 7.71 -9.31
C LEU A 265 23.90 7.17 -10.30
N ARG A 266 24.33 6.66 -11.46
CA ARG A 266 23.47 5.95 -12.43
C ARG A 266 22.91 4.65 -11.88
N SER A 267 23.62 3.98 -10.97
CA SER A 267 23.12 2.79 -10.30
C SER A 267 21.91 3.09 -9.41
N ILE A 268 21.82 4.29 -8.81
CA ILE A 268 20.64 4.74 -8.03
C ILE A 268 19.41 4.85 -8.94
N VAL A 269 19.58 5.46 -10.12
CA VAL A 269 18.51 5.55 -11.14
C VAL A 269 18.03 4.15 -11.51
N SER A 270 18.97 3.24 -11.81
CA SER A 270 18.68 1.86 -12.17
C SER A 270 17.92 1.11 -11.07
N PHE A 271 18.35 1.29 -9.80
CA PHE A 271 17.68 0.71 -8.64
C PHE A 271 16.25 1.20 -8.49
N GLY A 272 16.00 2.50 -8.68
CA GLY A 272 14.64 3.05 -8.65
C GLY A 272 13.74 2.46 -9.75
N PHE A 273 14.27 2.31 -10.96
CA PHE A 273 13.54 1.66 -12.06
C PHE A 273 13.30 0.17 -11.84
N THR A 274 14.12 -0.53 -11.04
CA THR A 274 13.79 -1.91 -10.63
C THR A 274 12.41 -1.97 -9.97
N PHE A 275 12.09 -1.04 -9.08
CA PHE A 275 10.78 -1.01 -8.40
C PHE A 275 9.64 -0.56 -9.34
N ILE A 276 9.90 0.36 -10.27
CA ILE A 276 8.89 0.84 -11.22
C ILE A 276 8.53 -0.26 -12.23
N ASP A 277 9.54 -0.94 -12.78
CA ASP A 277 9.36 -1.89 -13.88
C ASP A 277 9.05 -3.32 -13.40
N ASN A 278 9.36 -3.65 -12.14
CA ASN A 278 9.19 -5.01 -11.59
C ASN A 278 8.39 -5.05 -10.28
N GLY A 279 7.99 -3.90 -9.73
CA GLY A 279 7.10 -3.84 -8.58
C GLY A 279 5.72 -4.39 -8.92
N THR A 280 5.10 -5.04 -7.94
CA THR A 280 3.76 -5.64 -8.06
C THR A 280 2.75 -4.94 -7.13
N SER A 281 3.05 -3.69 -6.80
CA SER A 281 2.21 -2.82 -5.99
C SER A 281 2.44 -1.36 -6.35
N GLY A 282 1.42 -0.54 -6.15
CA GLY A 282 1.54 0.90 -6.35
C GLY A 282 2.55 1.57 -5.41
N LEU A 283 2.73 1.00 -4.21
CA LEU A 283 3.68 1.51 -3.22
C LEU A 283 5.14 1.35 -3.68
N GLU A 284 5.50 0.20 -4.26
CA GLU A 284 6.83 -0.04 -4.81
C GLU A 284 7.16 0.99 -5.90
N GLU A 285 6.21 1.28 -6.79
CA GLU A 285 6.37 2.26 -7.86
C GLU A 285 6.59 3.69 -7.33
N LEU A 286 5.84 4.09 -6.29
CA LEU A 286 6.05 5.37 -5.60
C LEU A 286 7.44 5.46 -4.98
N ILE A 287 7.89 4.39 -4.33
CA ILE A 287 9.24 4.32 -3.75
C ILE A 287 10.31 4.39 -4.84
N GLY A 288 10.12 3.65 -5.95
CA GLY A 288 10.99 3.69 -7.12
C GLY A 288 11.13 5.10 -7.67
N THR A 289 10.01 5.82 -7.83
CA THR A 289 9.99 7.22 -8.27
C THR A 289 10.82 8.12 -7.35
N VAL A 290 10.69 7.96 -6.03
CA VAL A 290 11.50 8.71 -5.05
C VAL A 290 12.99 8.40 -5.20
N ILE A 291 13.35 7.13 -5.37
CA ILE A 291 14.75 6.70 -5.55
C ILE A 291 15.33 7.25 -6.87
N VAL A 292 14.58 7.19 -7.98
CA VAL A 292 15.02 7.80 -9.24
C VAL A 292 15.21 9.32 -9.08
N GLY A 293 14.34 9.99 -8.34
CA GLY A 293 14.50 11.41 -7.99
C GLY A 293 15.82 11.71 -7.27
N ILE A 294 16.20 10.89 -6.29
CA ILE A 294 17.49 11.01 -5.59
C ILE A 294 18.65 10.86 -6.58
N GLY A 295 18.61 9.85 -7.45
CA GLY A 295 19.64 9.61 -8.47
C GLY A 295 19.75 10.74 -9.49
N ARG A 296 18.60 11.24 -9.98
CA ARG A 296 18.54 12.38 -10.91
C ARG A 296 19.16 13.64 -10.32
N ASP A 297 18.72 14.03 -9.13
CA ASP A 297 19.18 15.25 -8.47
C ASP A 297 20.70 15.17 -8.18
N ALA A 298 21.19 13.98 -7.78
CA ALA A 298 22.60 13.75 -7.55
C ALA A 298 23.43 13.75 -8.86
N LEU A 299 22.94 13.16 -9.95
CA LEU A 299 23.59 13.21 -11.27
C LEU A 299 23.67 14.63 -11.81
N GLN A 300 22.57 15.39 -11.72
CA GLN A 300 22.56 16.80 -12.11
C GLN A 300 23.64 17.57 -11.36
N ARG A 301 23.69 17.40 -10.03
CA ARG A 301 24.64 18.08 -9.18
C ARG A 301 26.09 17.66 -9.47
N PHE A 302 26.32 16.38 -9.70
CA PHE A 302 27.61 15.86 -10.13
C PHE A 302 28.09 16.53 -11.43
N TYR A 303 27.23 16.62 -12.44
CA TYR A 303 27.60 17.27 -13.70
C TYR A 303 27.85 18.77 -13.54
N VAL A 304 27.08 19.46 -12.68
CA VAL A 304 27.33 20.88 -12.37
C VAL A 304 28.71 21.06 -11.72
N ILE A 305 29.06 20.23 -10.74
CA ILE A 305 30.37 20.27 -10.07
C ILE A 305 31.51 20.01 -11.05
N GLN A 306 31.33 19.08 -11.98
CA GLN A 306 32.33 18.71 -12.98
C GLN A 306 32.39 19.65 -14.19
N HIS A 307 31.58 20.73 -14.20
CA HIS A 307 31.41 21.62 -15.35
C HIS A 307 31.06 20.87 -16.65
N ASP A 308 30.28 19.80 -16.54
CA ASP A 308 29.87 18.93 -17.64
C ASP A 308 28.58 19.47 -18.28
N PRO A 309 28.52 19.64 -19.63
CA PRO A 309 27.33 20.14 -20.31
C PRO A 309 26.09 19.25 -20.12
N ARG A 310 26.27 17.97 -19.76
CA ARG A 310 25.17 17.06 -19.42
C ARG A 310 24.34 17.54 -18.22
N ALA A 311 24.83 18.49 -17.41
CA ALA A 311 24.05 19.15 -16.37
C ALA A 311 22.76 19.82 -16.89
N GLY A 312 22.75 20.23 -18.16
CA GLY A 312 21.62 20.89 -18.81
C GLY A 312 20.61 19.95 -19.49
N LEU A 313 20.78 18.63 -19.37
CA LEU A 313 19.84 17.67 -19.97
C LEU A 313 18.43 17.86 -19.37
N SER A 314 17.42 17.94 -20.23
CA SER A 314 16.01 18.06 -19.81
C SER A 314 15.57 16.91 -18.90
N ALA A 315 16.12 15.71 -19.10
CA ALA A 315 15.90 14.55 -18.24
C ALA A 315 16.31 14.78 -16.78
N LEU A 316 17.28 15.66 -16.54
CA LEU A 316 17.76 16.01 -15.19
C LEU A 316 17.03 17.21 -14.59
N ALA A 317 16.14 17.85 -15.34
CA ALA A 317 15.37 18.97 -14.82
C ALA A 317 14.45 18.50 -13.68
N PRO A 318 14.29 19.31 -12.63
CA PRO A 318 13.33 19.02 -11.58
C PRO A 318 11.90 19.00 -12.16
N PRO A 319 11.01 18.14 -11.65
CA PRO A 319 9.67 18.01 -12.20
C PRO A 319 8.84 19.24 -11.81
N PRO A 320 7.89 19.68 -12.65
CA PRO A 320 7.05 20.82 -12.36
C PRO A 320 6.20 20.60 -11.10
N ARG A 321 6.14 21.61 -10.21
CA ARG A 321 5.43 21.53 -8.91
C ARG A 321 3.92 21.29 -9.03
N SER A 322 3.30 21.63 -10.17
CA SER A 322 1.85 21.52 -10.38
C SER A 322 1.34 20.08 -10.37
N ILE A 323 2.12 19.14 -10.90
CA ILE A 323 1.71 17.73 -11.05
C ILE A 323 1.89 16.95 -9.73
N ALA A 324 2.77 17.41 -8.82
CA ALA A 324 2.83 16.84 -7.47
C ALA A 324 1.52 17.06 -6.66
N SER A 325 0.68 18.00 -7.10
CA SER A 325 -0.56 18.40 -6.45
C SER A 325 -1.84 17.97 -7.19
N SER A 326 -1.73 17.23 -8.30
CA SER A 326 -2.86 16.57 -8.98
C SER A 326 -3.30 15.31 -8.22
N LEU A 327 -3.51 15.43 -6.91
CA LEU A 327 -4.53 14.62 -6.27
C LEU A 327 -5.84 15.12 -6.90
N ASP A 328 -6.39 14.36 -7.83
CA ASP A 328 -7.61 14.64 -8.59
C ASP A 328 -8.67 15.29 -7.68
N ARG A 329 -8.65 16.63 -7.65
CA ARG A 329 -9.54 17.44 -6.84
C ARG A 329 -10.78 17.63 -7.70
N GLY A 330 -11.67 16.64 -7.63
CA GLY A 330 -13.10 16.93 -7.74
C GLY A 330 -13.82 16.58 -9.03
N THR A 331 -13.50 15.47 -9.70
CA THR A 331 -14.56 14.80 -10.46
C THR A 331 -15.33 13.84 -9.55
N PRO A 332 -16.64 14.03 -9.33
CA PRO A 332 -17.48 12.97 -8.78
C PRO A 332 -17.33 11.74 -9.68
N MET A 333 -16.87 10.63 -9.12
CA MET A 333 -16.80 9.34 -9.80
C MET A 333 -17.76 8.39 -9.10
N SER A 334 -18.59 7.72 -9.88
CA SER A 334 -19.40 6.60 -9.40
C SER A 334 -18.54 5.36 -9.19
N ALA A 335 -19.06 4.38 -8.44
CA ALA A 335 -18.44 3.06 -8.31
C ALA A 335 -18.22 2.37 -9.68
N ASP A 336 -19.12 2.62 -10.64
CA ASP A 336 -19.00 2.08 -12.00
C ASP A 336 -17.86 2.75 -12.77
N ASP A 337 -17.69 4.07 -12.64
CA ASP A 337 -16.55 4.78 -13.25
C ASP A 337 -15.22 4.27 -12.67
N VAL A 338 -15.17 4.03 -11.36
CA VAL A 338 -13.99 3.42 -10.70
C VAL A 338 -13.71 2.05 -11.28
N GLN A 339 -14.72 1.17 -11.37
CA GLN A 339 -14.57 -0.17 -11.91
C GLN A 339 -14.06 -0.15 -13.36
N GLN A 340 -14.63 0.70 -14.21
CA GLN A 340 -14.18 0.85 -15.60
C GLN A 340 -12.73 1.33 -15.69
N ARG A 341 -12.33 2.32 -14.88
CA ARG A 341 -10.94 2.79 -14.85
C ARG A 341 -9.97 1.70 -14.37
N LEU A 342 -10.35 0.91 -13.37
CA LEU A 342 -9.54 -0.21 -12.90
C LEU A 342 -9.35 -1.26 -14.00
N LEU A 343 -10.42 -1.63 -14.72
CA LEU A 343 -10.34 -2.54 -15.85
C LEU A 343 -9.44 -1.99 -16.97
N ALA A 344 -9.62 -0.72 -17.34
CA ALA A 344 -8.81 -0.05 -18.34
C ALA A 344 -7.32 -0.02 -17.95
N ASN A 345 -7.00 0.24 -16.68
CA ASN A 345 -5.62 0.19 -16.18
C ASN A 345 -5.01 -1.20 -16.31
N ILE A 346 -5.74 -2.26 -15.92
CA ILE A 346 -5.24 -3.65 -15.99
C ILE A 346 -4.91 -4.04 -17.44
N GLU A 347 -5.79 -3.68 -18.37
CA GLU A 347 -5.65 -4.03 -19.79
C GLU A 347 -4.64 -3.15 -20.54
N ASN A 348 -4.34 -1.95 -20.05
CA ASN A 348 -3.41 -1.06 -20.71
C ASN A 348 -1.96 -1.57 -20.60
N PRO A 349 -1.31 -2.01 -21.71
CA PRO A 349 0.06 -2.51 -21.67
C PRO A 349 1.09 -1.40 -21.45
N THR A 350 0.73 -0.12 -21.65
CA THR A 350 1.62 1.02 -21.41
C THR A 350 1.52 1.56 -19.98
N ALA A 351 0.54 1.09 -19.20
CA ALA A 351 0.46 1.43 -17.79
C ALA A 351 1.61 0.77 -17.02
N PRO A 352 2.21 1.46 -16.03
CA PRO A 352 3.21 0.87 -15.15
C PRO A 352 2.73 -0.43 -14.50
N LEU A 353 3.63 -1.39 -14.33
CA LEU A 353 3.29 -2.73 -13.84
C LEU A 353 2.66 -2.68 -12.44
N GLY A 354 3.20 -1.84 -11.56
CA GLY A 354 2.67 -1.62 -10.20
C GLY A 354 1.22 -1.13 -10.22
N VAL A 355 0.88 -0.19 -11.11
CA VAL A 355 -0.50 0.29 -11.33
C VAL A 355 -1.43 -0.83 -11.79
N ARG A 356 -0.97 -1.70 -12.69
CA ARG A 356 -1.78 -2.82 -13.22
C ARG A 356 -2.11 -3.83 -12.12
N TYR A 357 -1.12 -4.25 -11.33
CA TYR A 357 -1.33 -5.13 -10.17
C TYR A 357 -2.17 -4.46 -9.07
N GLN A 358 -1.93 -3.18 -8.78
CA GLN A 358 -2.73 -2.42 -7.83
C GLN A 358 -4.19 -2.34 -8.27
N SER A 359 -4.43 -2.13 -9.57
CA SER A 359 -5.78 -2.05 -10.11
C SER A 359 -6.48 -3.40 -10.04
N LEU A 360 -5.78 -4.51 -10.29
CA LEU A 360 -6.29 -5.86 -10.07
C LEU A 360 -6.66 -6.11 -8.59
N GLN A 361 -5.78 -5.71 -7.66
CA GLN A 361 -6.04 -5.83 -6.23
C GLN A 361 -7.28 -5.00 -5.82
N LEU A 362 -7.37 -3.76 -6.26
CA LEU A 362 -8.50 -2.86 -5.95
C LEU A 362 -9.82 -3.33 -6.57
N LEU A 363 -9.78 -4.00 -7.72
CA LEU A 363 -10.96 -4.53 -8.39
C LEU A 363 -11.71 -5.56 -7.53
N SER A 364 -10.97 -6.36 -6.73
CA SER A 364 -11.58 -7.27 -5.75
C SER A 364 -12.43 -6.51 -4.71
N GLY A 365 -11.92 -5.40 -4.18
CA GLY A 365 -12.62 -4.54 -3.23
C GLY A 365 -13.74 -3.70 -3.86
N ALA A 366 -13.56 -3.22 -5.10
CA ALA A 366 -14.57 -2.44 -5.83
C ALA A 366 -15.87 -3.23 -6.06
N SER A 367 -15.80 -4.56 -6.08
CA SER A 367 -16.99 -5.39 -6.13
C SER A 367 -17.94 -5.23 -4.92
N CYS A 368 -17.43 -4.67 -3.81
CA CYS A 368 -18.21 -4.32 -2.62
C CYS A 368 -18.86 -2.93 -2.68
N THR A 369 -18.58 -2.14 -3.72
CA THR A 369 -19.09 -0.77 -3.84
C THR A 369 -20.31 -0.64 -4.75
N ASN A 370 -20.75 -1.74 -5.39
CA ASN A 370 -21.94 -1.77 -6.22
C ASN A 370 -22.92 -2.87 -5.76
N VAL A 371 -24.21 -2.54 -5.59
CA VAL A 371 -25.26 -3.47 -5.15
C VAL A 371 -25.41 -4.66 -6.11
N ARG A 372 -25.33 -4.42 -7.41
CA ARG A 372 -25.39 -5.47 -8.43
C ARG A 372 -24.28 -6.48 -8.20
N ASP A 373 -23.05 -6.02 -8.04
CA ASP A 373 -21.88 -6.89 -7.95
C ASP A 373 -21.82 -7.60 -6.58
N LEU A 374 -22.39 -6.98 -5.53
CA LEU A 374 -22.62 -7.60 -4.23
C LEU A 374 -23.60 -8.79 -4.31
N LEU A 375 -24.73 -8.60 -5.00
CA LEU A 375 -25.82 -9.59 -5.04
C LEU A 375 -25.60 -10.67 -6.09
N PHE A 376 -25.13 -10.30 -7.28
CA PHE A 376 -25.06 -11.20 -8.46
C PHE A 376 -23.64 -11.57 -8.85
N GLY A 377 -22.65 -10.98 -8.19
CA GLY A 377 -21.25 -11.22 -8.49
C GLY A 377 -20.67 -10.35 -9.61
N PRO A 378 -19.38 -10.55 -9.94
CA PRO A 378 -18.70 -9.73 -10.92
C PRO A 378 -19.32 -9.87 -12.31
N ARG A 379 -19.39 -8.75 -13.04
CA ARG A 379 -19.88 -8.69 -14.42
C ARG A 379 -19.10 -9.65 -15.33
N ALA A 380 -19.73 -10.08 -16.43
CA ALA A 380 -19.09 -10.96 -17.41
C ALA A 380 -17.78 -10.36 -17.95
N GLU A 381 -17.78 -9.07 -18.24
CA GLU A 381 -16.59 -8.30 -18.64
C GLU A 381 -15.48 -8.38 -17.59
N THR A 382 -15.78 -8.12 -16.31
CA THR A 382 -14.80 -8.23 -15.22
C THR A 382 -14.20 -9.63 -15.13
N ARG A 383 -15.03 -10.68 -15.26
CA ARG A 383 -14.55 -12.07 -15.27
C ARG A 383 -13.63 -12.36 -16.46
N GLN A 384 -13.97 -11.85 -17.65
CA GLN A 384 -13.15 -12.01 -18.86
C GLN A 384 -11.81 -11.27 -18.74
N VAL A 385 -11.79 -10.06 -18.17
CA VAL A 385 -10.54 -9.30 -17.93
C VAL A 385 -9.66 -10.06 -16.94
N VAL A 386 -10.22 -10.52 -15.81
CA VAL A 386 -9.48 -11.28 -14.80
C VAL A 386 -8.87 -12.56 -15.39
N GLU A 387 -9.63 -13.30 -16.20
CA GLU A 387 -9.12 -14.53 -16.82
C GLU A 387 -8.00 -14.23 -17.83
N ARG A 388 -8.17 -13.21 -18.68
CA ARG A 388 -7.10 -12.76 -19.61
C ARG A 388 -5.84 -12.30 -18.86
N THR A 389 -6.02 -11.60 -17.74
CA THR A 389 -4.93 -11.05 -16.93
C THR A 389 -3.95 -12.12 -16.44
N ARG A 390 -4.43 -13.34 -16.15
CA ARG A 390 -3.57 -14.47 -15.78
C ARG A 390 -2.50 -14.78 -16.82
N HIS A 391 -2.80 -14.55 -18.10
CA HIS A 391 -1.91 -14.85 -19.21
C HIS A 391 -1.18 -13.62 -19.78
N THR A 392 -1.64 -12.41 -19.47
CA THR A 392 -1.10 -11.16 -20.07
C THR A 392 -0.36 -10.25 -19.10
N LEU A 393 -0.58 -10.39 -17.79
CA LEU A 393 0.07 -9.55 -16.78
C LEU A 393 1.30 -10.24 -16.15
N ALA A 394 1.18 -11.54 -15.86
CA ALA A 394 2.23 -12.28 -15.20
C ALA A 394 3.39 -12.64 -16.15
N ARG A 395 4.61 -12.28 -15.75
CA ARG A 395 5.85 -12.57 -16.50
C ARG A 395 6.56 -13.81 -15.98
N PHE A 396 6.32 -14.17 -14.71
CA PHE A 396 6.98 -15.26 -14.00
C PHE A 396 5.94 -16.19 -13.35
N PRO A 397 6.29 -17.46 -13.04
CA PRO A 397 5.39 -18.36 -12.32
C PRO A 397 4.94 -17.82 -10.95
N SER A 398 5.82 -17.08 -10.27
CA SER A 398 5.52 -16.37 -9.02
C SER A 398 4.46 -15.28 -9.18
N GLU A 399 4.50 -14.56 -10.29
CA GLU A 399 3.53 -13.54 -10.67
C GLU A 399 2.17 -14.16 -11.04
N VAL A 400 2.17 -15.36 -11.65
CA VAL A 400 0.93 -16.14 -11.87
C VAL A 400 0.28 -16.48 -10.52
N ALA A 401 1.06 -17.00 -9.57
CA ALA A 401 0.57 -17.26 -8.22
C ALA A 401 0.06 -15.99 -7.51
N LEU A 402 0.66 -14.83 -7.79
CA LEU A 402 0.17 -13.55 -7.29
C LEU A 402 -1.16 -13.16 -7.93
N VAL A 403 -1.32 -13.28 -9.25
CA VAL A 403 -2.61 -13.02 -9.91
C VAL A 403 -3.70 -13.95 -9.36
N GLU A 404 -3.38 -15.23 -9.17
CA GLU A 404 -4.30 -16.19 -8.53
C GLU A 404 -4.68 -15.74 -7.12
N LEU A 405 -3.71 -15.30 -6.29
CA LEU A 405 -3.97 -14.75 -4.97
C LEU A 405 -4.91 -13.54 -5.05
N LEU A 406 -4.55 -12.52 -5.84
CA LEU A 406 -5.28 -11.26 -5.97
C LEU A 406 -6.71 -11.42 -6.50
N THR A 407 -7.00 -12.53 -7.17
CA THR A 407 -8.32 -12.85 -7.72
C THR A 407 -9.15 -13.74 -6.79
N ARG A 408 -8.62 -14.16 -5.64
CA ARG A 408 -9.39 -14.86 -4.61
C ARG A 408 -10.47 -13.95 -4.03
N PRO A 409 -11.65 -14.48 -3.67
CA PRO A 409 -12.66 -13.70 -2.96
C PRO A 409 -12.10 -13.19 -1.63
N SER A 410 -12.34 -11.92 -1.31
CA SER A 410 -12.04 -11.38 0.01
C SER A 410 -12.91 -12.07 1.06
N HIS A 411 -12.27 -12.74 2.02
CA HIS A 411 -12.96 -13.36 3.16
C HIS A 411 -12.83 -12.45 4.38
N PRO A 412 -13.82 -12.41 5.28
CA PRO A 412 -13.70 -11.59 6.47
C PRO A 412 -12.54 -12.11 7.33
N ALA A 413 -11.69 -11.22 7.83
CA ALA A 413 -10.68 -11.59 8.84
C ALA A 413 -11.43 -12.16 10.06
N PRO A 414 -11.15 -13.39 10.51
CA PRO A 414 -11.65 -13.81 11.81
C PRO A 414 -11.08 -12.81 12.84
N ASP A 415 -11.95 -12.33 13.73
CA ASP A 415 -11.57 -11.68 15.00
C ASP A 415 -11.32 -10.17 15.08
N VAL A 416 -11.73 -9.34 14.12
CA VAL A 416 -11.81 -7.88 14.38
C VAL A 416 -13.16 -7.54 15.01
N SER A 417 -13.25 -7.64 16.35
CA SER A 417 -14.35 -7.04 17.10
C SER A 417 -14.25 -5.52 16.98
N SER A 418 -15.24 -4.90 16.35
CA SER A 418 -15.34 -3.45 16.29
C SER A 418 -15.86 -2.90 17.63
N SER A 419 -15.15 -1.93 18.21
CA SER A 419 -15.65 -1.15 19.36
C SER A 419 -16.78 -0.19 18.97
N ASN A 420 -17.01 0.05 17.68
CA ASN A 420 -18.12 0.86 17.18
C ASN A 420 -19.41 0.02 17.13
N PRO A 421 -20.47 0.38 17.90
CA PRO A 421 -21.72 -0.38 17.98
C PRO A 421 -22.49 -0.41 16.65
N PHE A 422 -22.39 0.65 15.83
CA PHE A 422 -23.01 0.69 14.52
C PHE A 422 -22.37 -0.33 13.57
N GLN A 423 -21.03 -0.40 13.57
CA GLN A 423 -20.30 -1.37 12.77
C GLN A 423 -20.58 -2.81 13.25
N ALA A 424 -20.62 -3.04 14.57
CA ALA A 424 -20.97 -4.34 15.12
C ALA A 424 -22.39 -4.78 14.70
N LEU A 425 -23.37 -3.87 14.74
CA LEU A 425 -24.75 -4.14 14.30
C LEU A 425 -24.81 -4.43 12.79
N ALA A 426 -24.13 -3.62 11.97
CA ALA A 426 -24.10 -3.79 10.51
C ALA A 426 -23.47 -5.12 10.12
N VAL A 427 -22.31 -5.47 10.69
CA VAL A 427 -21.62 -6.74 10.42
C VAL A 427 -22.42 -7.94 10.92
N SER A 428 -23.07 -7.85 12.09
CA SER A 428 -23.93 -8.91 12.60
C SER A 428 -25.15 -9.13 11.69
N SER A 429 -25.79 -8.05 11.24
CA SER A 429 -26.91 -8.11 10.29
C SER A 429 -26.47 -8.72 8.96
N ALA A 430 -25.30 -8.33 8.46
CA ALA A 430 -24.70 -8.87 7.25
C ALA A 430 -24.35 -10.35 7.36
N SER A 431 -23.92 -10.81 8.54
CA SER A 431 -23.63 -12.23 8.81
C SER A 431 -24.92 -13.07 8.72
N VAL A 432 -26.02 -12.60 9.31
CA VAL A 432 -27.33 -13.24 9.17
C VAL A 432 -27.77 -13.26 7.71
N ALA A 433 -27.65 -12.12 7.02
CA ALA A 433 -27.99 -12.02 5.61
C ALA A 433 -27.15 -12.96 4.73
N ALA A 434 -25.85 -13.09 5.02
CA ALA A 434 -24.93 -14.00 4.32
C ALA A 434 -25.36 -15.46 4.45
N VAL A 435 -25.79 -15.89 5.64
CA VAL A 435 -26.29 -17.26 5.86
C VAL A 435 -27.62 -17.47 5.13
N VAL A 436 -28.57 -16.53 5.27
CA VAL A 436 -29.91 -16.65 4.68
C VAL A 436 -29.87 -16.64 3.16
N LEU A 437 -29.05 -15.76 2.57
CA LEU A 437 -28.92 -15.61 1.12
C LEU A 437 -27.82 -16.49 0.52
N GLN A 438 -27.15 -17.31 1.33
CA GLN A 438 -25.99 -18.13 0.93
C GLN A 438 -24.92 -17.31 0.19
N ASN A 439 -24.71 -16.06 0.61
CA ASN A 439 -23.79 -15.12 -0.01
C ASN A 439 -22.78 -14.58 1.04
N PRO A 440 -21.61 -15.23 1.21
CA PRO A 440 -20.61 -14.82 2.20
C PRO A 440 -20.03 -13.42 1.95
N ARG A 441 -20.23 -12.84 0.75
CA ARG A 441 -19.71 -11.52 0.41
C ARG A 441 -20.43 -10.39 1.14
N LEU A 442 -21.68 -10.60 1.56
CA LEU A 442 -22.44 -9.62 2.33
C LEU A 442 -21.69 -9.23 3.60
N GLU A 443 -21.13 -10.20 4.31
CA GLU A 443 -20.34 -9.95 5.51
C GLU A 443 -19.01 -9.24 5.19
N SER A 444 -18.21 -9.77 4.25
CA SER A 444 -16.93 -9.17 3.85
C SER A 444 -17.08 -7.72 3.39
N CYS A 445 -18.04 -7.46 2.50
CA CYS A 445 -18.26 -6.13 1.93
C CYS A 445 -18.79 -5.13 2.97
N THR A 446 -19.64 -5.58 3.91
CA THR A 446 -20.10 -4.72 5.00
C THR A 446 -18.95 -4.29 5.90
N ARG A 447 -17.98 -5.17 6.18
CA ARG A 447 -16.77 -4.80 6.94
C ARG A 447 -15.91 -3.77 6.21
N ILE A 448 -15.70 -3.97 4.91
CA ILE A 448 -15.00 -3.04 4.01
C ILE A 448 -15.63 -1.64 4.03
N LEU A 449 -16.96 -1.57 3.90
CA LEU A 449 -17.70 -0.29 3.86
C LEU A 449 -17.71 0.43 5.21
N THR A 450 -17.74 -0.32 6.32
CA THR A 450 -17.76 0.24 7.67
C THR A 450 -16.36 0.61 8.21
N GLY A 451 -15.31 0.48 7.40
CA GLY A 451 -13.95 0.89 7.78
C GLY A 451 -13.15 -0.18 8.54
N GLY A 452 -13.58 -1.45 8.50
CA GLY A 452 -12.78 -2.58 8.97
C GLY A 452 -11.70 -2.95 7.94
N TRP A 453 -10.65 -2.13 7.84
CA TRP A 453 -9.47 -2.37 7.02
C TRP A 453 -8.29 -2.83 7.88
#